data_AF-A0A1G6I7B4-F1
#
_entry.id   AF-A0A1G6I7B4-F1
#
_cell.length_a   1.000
_cell.length_b   1.000
_cell.length_c   1.000
_cell.angle_alpha   90.00
_cell.angle_beta   90.00
_cell.angle_gamma   90.00
#
_symmetry.space_group_name_H-M   'P 1'
#
loop_
_entity.id
_entity.type
_entity.pdbx_description
1 polymer ?
#
loop_
_entity_poly.entity_id
_entity_poly.type
_entity_poly.pdbx_seq_one_letter_code
_entity_poly.pdbx_strand_id
1 'polypeptide(L)'
;MGERYVPQVTEAAVPEDGSWAKLGGKDVLMLRIPGWEEVARRPSRQAARVWMYDKREDAYIFCFRLQDGTERAVAFAKDHAGRLLTDERAYGFFSILITPAELGELSPTTPMILFQDLFLKRHPKAGW
;
A
#
# COMPACT_ATOMS: atom_id res chain seq x y z
N MET A 1 2.85 -23.05 12.90
CA MET A 1 1.79 -22.44 12.07
C MET A 1 1.63 -21.01 12.53
N GLY A 2 2.07 -20.03 11.75
CA GLY A 2 1.90 -18.62 12.11
C GLY A 2 0.43 -18.22 11.97
N GLU A 3 -0.10 -17.47 12.93
CA GLU A 3 -1.47 -16.96 12.87
C GLU A 3 -1.68 -16.16 11.59
N ARG A 4 -2.71 -16.53 10.83
CA ARG A 4 -3.08 -15.82 9.60
C ARG A 4 -3.65 -14.46 10.00
N TYR A 5 -3.06 -13.38 9.51
CA TYR A 5 -3.59 -12.04 9.70
C TYR A 5 -4.99 -11.92 9.10
N VAL A 6 -5.97 -11.57 9.94
CA VAL A 6 -7.34 -11.25 9.54
C VAL A 6 -7.57 -9.77 9.87
N PRO A 7 -7.65 -8.88 8.86
CA PRO A 7 -7.80 -7.44 9.09
C PRO A 7 -9.15 -7.13 9.75
N GLN A 8 -9.13 -6.24 10.75
CA GLN A 8 -10.30 -5.72 11.46
C GLN A 8 -10.61 -4.26 11.08
N VAL A 9 -9.84 -3.68 10.15
CA VAL A 9 -10.05 -2.33 9.60
C VAL A 9 -11.43 -2.20 8.96
N THR A 10 -12.15 -1.13 9.33
CA THR A 10 -13.47 -0.78 8.77
C THR A 10 -13.39 0.33 7.72
N GLU A 11 -12.24 0.99 7.62
CA GLU A 11 -11.99 2.12 6.73
C GLU A 11 -10.66 1.95 6.01
N ALA A 12 -10.59 2.43 4.78
CA ALA A 12 -9.38 2.45 3.97
C ALA A 12 -9.13 3.86 3.44
N ALA A 13 -7.89 4.33 3.55
CA ALA A 13 -7.49 5.59 2.98
C ALA A 13 -7.33 5.47 1.47
N VAL A 14 -7.75 6.48 0.73
CA VAL A 14 -7.48 6.59 -0.71
C VAL A 14 -6.23 7.46 -0.85
N PRO A 15 -5.18 7.00 -1.56
CA PRO A 15 -4.02 7.83 -1.85
C PRO A 15 -4.43 9.09 -2.62
N GLU A 16 -3.94 10.25 -2.19
CA GLU A 16 -4.14 11.51 -2.92
C GLU A 16 -3.31 11.52 -4.20
N ASP A 17 -2.07 11.00 -4.11
CA ASP A 17 -1.17 10.84 -5.23
C ASP A 17 -0.43 9.51 -5.15
N GLY A 18 0.04 9.02 -6.29
CA GLY A 18 0.87 7.84 -6.36
C GLY A 18 1.71 7.78 -7.62
N SER A 19 2.94 7.35 -7.48
CA SER A 19 3.87 7.22 -8.59
C SER A 19 4.76 6.00 -8.43
N TRP A 20 5.29 5.53 -9.54
CA TRP A 20 6.24 4.43 -9.55
C TRP A 20 7.66 4.96 -9.62
N ALA A 21 8.53 4.42 -8.78
CA ALA A 21 9.95 4.70 -8.74
C ALA A 21 10.76 3.41 -8.64
N LYS A 22 12.09 3.55 -8.67
CA LYS A 22 13.02 2.45 -8.40
C LYS A 22 13.84 2.75 -7.16
N LEU A 23 13.89 1.80 -6.23
CA LEU A 23 14.74 1.86 -5.04
C LEU A 23 15.63 0.62 -5.00
N GLY A 24 16.95 0.81 -5.09
CA GLY A 24 17.91 -0.30 -5.14
C GLY A 24 17.63 -1.28 -6.30
N GLY A 25 17.14 -0.78 -7.44
CA GLY A 25 16.79 -1.57 -8.62
C GLY A 25 15.44 -2.29 -8.57
N LYS A 26 14.72 -2.23 -7.44
CA LYS A 26 13.37 -2.80 -7.30
C LYS A 26 12.30 -1.76 -7.59
N ASP A 27 11.20 -2.19 -8.22
CA ASP A 27 10.04 -1.33 -8.45
C ASP A 27 9.32 -1.02 -7.14
N VAL A 28 9.06 0.26 -6.90
CA VAL A 28 8.41 0.79 -5.71
C VAL A 28 7.24 1.67 -6.12
N LEU A 29 6.06 1.31 -5.65
CA LEU A 29 4.87 2.14 -5.72
C LEU A 29 4.86 3.09 -4.52
N MET A 30 5.10 4.37 -4.79
CA MET A 30 5.10 5.45 -3.82
C MET A 30 3.70 6.04 -3.74
N LEU A 31 3.18 6.21 -2.52
CA LEU A 31 1.83 6.66 -2.26
C LEU A 31 1.85 7.81 -1.27
N ARG A 32 1.14 8.89 -1.62
CA ARG A 32 0.89 9.99 -0.71
C ARG A 32 -0.46 9.81 -0.04
N ILE A 33 -0.45 9.73 1.29
CA ILE A 33 -1.67 9.69 2.11
C ILE A 33 -1.54 10.77 3.19
N PRO A 34 -2.11 11.95 2.97
CA PRO A 34 -2.10 13.03 3.97
C PRO A 34 -2.80 12.60 5.27
N GLY A 35 -2.36 13.13 6.41
CA GLY A 35 -2.94 12.78 7.72
C GLY A 35 -2.40 11.47 8.32
N TRP A 36 -1.42 10.82 7.69
CA TRP A 36 -0.75 9.62 8.19
C TRP A 36 0.62 9.90 8.79
N GLU A 37 0.89 11.12 9.28
CA GLU A 37 2.18 11.53 9.85
C GLU A 37 2.59 10.61 11.01
N GLU A 38 1.67 10.34 11.93
CA GLU A 38 1.90 9.46 13.07
C GLU A 38 2.02 7.98 12.69
N VAL A 39 1.41 7.58 11.58
CA VAL A 39 1.52 6.21 11.06
C VAL A 39 2.89 6.06 10.40
N ALA A 40 3.29 7.00 9.55
CA ALA A 40 4.53 6.99 8.78
C ALA A 40 5.81 7.06 9.62
N ARG A 41 5.71 7.46 10.89
CA ARG A 41 6.83 7.44 11.86
C ARG A 41 7.04 6.08 12.52
N ARG A 42 6.09 5.15 12.38
CA ARG A 42 6.11 3.86 13.08
C ARG A 42 6.90 2.81 12.30
N PRO A 43 7.56 1.87 13.00
CA PRO A 43 8.27 0.79 12.35
C PRO A 43 7.30 -0.15 11.62
N SER A 44 7.58 -0.39 10.34
CA SER A 44 6.83 -1.35 9.50
C SER A 44 7.51 -2.71 9.35
N ARG A 45 8.71 -2.88 9.92
CA ARG A 45 9.45 -4.14 9.85
C ARG A 45 8.60 -5.24 10.48
N GLN A 46 8.39 -6.35 9.76
CA GLN A 46 7.53 -7.47 10.18
C GLN A 46 6.03 -7.15 10.31
N ALA A 47 5.56 -6.03 9.76
CA ALA A 47 4.13 -5.75 9.72
C ALA A 47 3.37 -6.87 8.99
N ALA A 48 2.27 -7.31 9.59
CA ALA A 48 1.37 -8.25 8.94
C ALA A 48 0.60 -7.53 7.84
N ARG A 49 0.35 -8.21 6.72
CA ARG A 49 -0.25 -7.58 5.54
C ARG A 49 -1.05 -8.57 4.71
N VAL A 50 -2.08 -8.08 4.05
CA VAL A 50 -2.92 -8.87 3.15
C VAL A 50 -3.53 -7.98 2.08
N TRP A 51 -3.67 -8.53 0.88
CA TRP A 51 -4.46 -7.93 -0.19
C TRP A 51 -5.87 -8.50 -0.15
N MET A 52 -6.85 -7.61 -0.26
CA MET A 52 -8.25 -7.93 -0.44
C MET A 52 -8.74 -7.31 -1.74
N TYR A 53 -9.83 -7.86 -2.28
CA TYR A 53 -10.53 -7.27 -3.40
C TYR A 53 -11.98 -7.09 -3.01
N ASP A 54 -12.43 -5.83 -2.96
CA ASP A 54 -13.83 -5.49 -2.78
C ASP A 54 -14.52 -5.46 -4.15
N LYS A 55 -15.50 -6.35 -4.31
CA LYS A 55 -16.27 -6.50 -5.56
C LYS A 55 -17.31 -5.41 -5.73
N ARG A 56 -17.80 -4.81 -4.64
CA ARG A 56 -18.85 -3.78 -4.69
C ARG A 56 -18.26 -2.47 -5.18
N GLU A 57 -17.10 -2.13 -4.63
CA GLU A 57 -16.39 -0.88 -4.93
C GLU A 57 -15.37 -1.04 -6.09
N ASP A 58 -15.25 -2.24 -6.68
CA ASP A 58 -14.24 -2.61 -7.68
C ASP A 58 -12.84 -2.09 -7.31
N ALA A 59 -12.40 -2.44 -6.10
CA ALA A 59 -11.21 -1.89 -5.48
C ALA A 59 -10.31 -2.97 -4.89
N TYR A 60 -9.00 -2.87 -5.11
CA TYR A 60 -8.04 -3.63 -4.31
C TYR A 60 -7.77 -2.89 -3.02
N ILE A 61 -7.74 -3.60 -1.90
CA ILE A 61 -7.48 -3.04 -0.59
C ILE A 61 -6.21 -3.68 -0.03
N PHE A 62 -5.21 -2.86 0.26
CA PHE A 62 -3.99 -3.29 0.94
C PHE A 62 -4.16 -3.03 2.44
N CYS A 63 -4.41 -4.10 3.20
CA CYS A 63 -4.55 -4.01 4.65
C CYS A 63 -3.22 -4.40 5.32
N PHE A 64 -2.83 -3.66 6.35
CA PHE A 64 -1.65 -3.98 7.13
C PHE A 64 -1.83 -3.66 8.61
N ARG A 65 -1.11 -4.41 9.45
CA ARG A 65 -1.00 -4.20 10.88
C ARG A 65 0.46 -3.98 11.25
N LEU A 66 0.75 -2.83 11.84
CA LEU A 66 2.06 -2.47 12.36
C LEU A 66 2.37 -3.25 13.66
N GLN A 67 3.63 -3.22 14.10
CA GLN A 67 4.08 -3.99 15.27
C GLN A 67 3.37 -3.61 16.58
N ASP A 68 2.94 -2.35 16.69
CA ASP A 68 2.20 -1.84 17.85
C ASP A 68 0.69 -2.19 17.83
N GLY A 69 0.25 -2.98 16.85
CA GLY A 69 -1.13 -3.39 16.68
C GLY A 69 -1.97 -2.43 15.84
N THR A 70 -1.41 -1.30 15.39
CA THR A 70 -2.16 -0.34 14.56
C THR A 70 -2.48 -0.94 13.21
N GLU A 71 -3.77 -1.06 12.92
CA GLU A 71 -4.26 -1.51 11.62
C GLU A 71 -4.67 -0.33 10.75
N ARG A 72 -4.29 -0.40 9.47
CA ARG A 72 -4.66 0.56 8.43
C ARG A 72 -4.88 -0.16 7.12
N ALA A 73 -5.64 0.47 6.22
CA ALA A 73 -5.84 -0.01 4.88
C ALA A 73 -5.70 1.12 3.87
N VAL A 74 -5.26 0.74 2.67
CA VAL A 74 -5.19 1.63 1.50
C VAL A 74 -6.08 1.06 0.41
N ALA A 75 -7.01 1.86 -0.09
CA ALA A 75 -7.92 1.48 -1.16
C ALA A 75 -7.40 1.97 -2.52
N PHE A 76 -7.38 1.04 -3.48
CA PHE A 76 -7.03 1.25 -4.88
C PHE A 76 -8.28 1.00 -5.72
N ALA A 77 -9.19 1.97 -5.72
CA ALA A 77 -10.37 1.96 -6.57
C ALA A 77 -9.96 2.00 -8.05
N LYS A 78 -10.55 1.14 -8.88
CA LYS A 78 -10.19 0.93 -10.30
C LYS A 78 -9.95 2.21 -11.08
N ASP A 79 -10.88 3.16 -11.00
CA ASP A 79 -10.86 4.37 -11.82
C ASP A 79 -9.91 5.46 -11.30
N HIS A 80 -9.32 5.26 -10.12
CA HIS A 80 -8.38 6.19 -9.46
C HIS A 80 -7.02 5.51 -9.24
N ALA A 81 -6.63 5.30 -7.97
CA ALA A 81 -5.36 4.67 -7.59
C ALA A 81 -5.21 3.23 -8.14
N GLY A 82 -6.31 2.57 -8.51
CA GLY A 82 -6.29 1.29 -9.21
C GLY A 82 -5.50 1.32 -10.52
N ARG A 83 -5.46 2.45 -11.23
CA ARG A 83 -4.64 2.60 -12.45
C ARG A 83 -3.16 2.31 -12.19
N LEU A 84 -2.65 2.66 -11.01
CA LEU A 84 -1.27 2.36 -10.60
C LEU A 84 -1.01 0.86 -10.55
N LEU A 85 -2.04 0.09 -10.17
CA LEU A 85 -1.99 -1.37 -10.14
C LEU A 85 -2.26 -1.99 -11.51
N THR A 86 -2.62 -1.26 -12.57
CA THR A 86 -2.68 -1.80 -13.95
C THR A 86 -1.33 -1.73 -14.68
N ASP A 87 -0.36 -1.04 -14.10
CA ASP A 87 0.99 -0.93 -14.63
C ASP A 87 1.70 -2.30 -14.63
N GLU A 88 2.54 -2.55 -15.64
CA GLU A 88 3.29 -3.81 -15.78
C GLU A 88 4.14 -4.14 -14.54
N ARG A 89 4.64 -3.11 -13.85
CA ARG A 89 5.43 -3.24 -12.61
C ARG A 89 4.63 -3.88 -11.48
N ALA A 90 3.31 -3.78 -11.49
CA ALA A 90 2.43 -4.39 -10.49
C ALA A 90 2.16 -5.89 -10.71
N TYR A 91 2.54 -6.46 -11.86
CA TYR A 91 2.34 -7.88 -12.16
C TYR A 91 3.42 -8.79 -11.55
N GLY A 92 4.54 -8.21 -11.14
CA GLY A 92 5.63 -8.89 -10.45
C GLY A 92 5.62 -8.66 -8.93
N PHE A 93 6.76 -8.92 -8.31
CA PHE A 93 7.02 -8.44 -6.96
C PHE A 93 7.41 -6.97 -7.00
N PHE A 94 6.80 -6.17 -6.13
CA PHE A 94 7.10 -4.75 -5.99
C PHE A 94 7.14 -4.35 -4.51
N SER A 95 7.49 -3.12 -4.20
CA SER A 95 7.37 -2.57 -2.85
C SER A 95 6.35 -1.44 -2.82
N ILE A 96 5.73 -1.20 -1.67
CA ILE A 96 4.89 -0.01 -1.45
C ILE A 96 5.59 0.89 -0.44
N LEU A 97 5.76 2.16 -0.78
CA LEU A 97 6.21 3.21 0.12
C LEU A 97 5.04 4.16 0.36
N ILE A 98 4.71 4.41 1.62
CA ILE A 98 3.63 5.31 2.03
C ILE A 98 4.23 6.48 2.80
N THR A 99 3.84 7.70 2.44
CA THR A 99 4.27 8.92 3.11
C THR A 99 3.13 9.95 3.15
N PRO A 100 3.05 10.81 4.18
CA PRO A 100 2.14 11.96 4.16
C PRO A 100 2.64 13.12 3.29
N ALA A 101 3.95 13.16 2.99
CA ALA A 101 4.59 14.26 2.29
C ALA A 101 4.41 14.17 0.77
N GLU A 102 4.57 15.31 0.08
CA GLU A 102 4.61 15.37 -1.37
C GLU A 102 5.73 14.50 -1.95
N LEU A 103 5.41 13.69 -2.97
CA LEU A 103 6.36 12.74 -3.55
C LEU A 103 7.55 13.44 -4.22
N GLY A 104 7.38 14.70 -4.65
CA GLY A 104 8.44 15.53 -5.24
C GLY A 104 9.38 16.20 -4.23
N GLU A 105 9.05 16.19 -2.94
CA GLU A 105 9.77 16.92 -1.88
C GLU A 105 10.32 16.00 -0.79
N LEU A 106 10.54 14.73 -1.12
CA LEU A 106 10.99 13.74 -0.15
C LEU A 106 12.47 13.97 0.22
N SER A 107 12.72 13.95 1.51
CA SER A 107 14.05 14.07 2.11
C SER A 107 14.38 12.81 2.93
N PRO A 108 15.65 12.59 3.30
CA PRO A 108 16.04 11.44 4.12
C PRO A 108 15.37 11.37 5.49
N THR A 109 14.87 12.49 6.01
CA THR A 109 14.18 12.57 7.31
C THR A 109 12.66 12.53 7.17
N THR A 110 12.13 12.48 5.94
CA THR A 110 10.71 12.43 5.69
C THR A 110 10.12 11.14 6.26
N PRO A 111 9.09 11.21 7.12
CA PRO A 111 8.42 10.02 7.62
C PRO A 111 7.85 9.18 6.48
N MET A 112 8.17 7.89 6.49
CA MET A 112 7.72 6.95 5.48
C MET A 112 7.67 5.53 6.03
N ILE A 113 6.71 4.78 5.54
CA ILE A 113 6.62 3.34 5.75
C ILE A 113 6.94 2.64 4.44
N LEU A 114 7.83 1.65 4.50
CA LEU A 114 8.15 0.77 3.38
C LEU A 114 7.66 -0.66 3.64
N PHE A 115 6.94 -1.22 2.68
CA PHE A 115 6.56 -2.62 2.59
C PHE A 115 7.26 -3.26 1.40
N GLN A 116 8.24 -4.11 1.66
CA GLN A 116 9.08 -4.70 0.61
C GLN A 116 8.52 -6.03 0.11
N ASP A 117 8.84 -6.39 -1.13
CA ASP A 117 8.57 -7.71 -1.73
C ASP A 117 7.11 -8.13 -1.59
N LEU A 118 6.20 -7.22 -1.94
CA LEU A 118 4.77 -7.43 -2.07
C LEU A 118 4.45 -8.10 -3.39
N PHE A 119 3.43 -8.96 -3.36
CA PHE A 119 2.84 -9.55 -4.55
C PHE A 119 1.33 -9.40 -4.49
N LEU A 120 0.75 -8.78 -5.51
CA LEU A 120 -0.69 -8.65 -5.65
C LEU A 120 -1.22 -9.85 -6.44
N LYS A 121 -1.90 -10.77 -5.75
CA LYS A 121 -2.66 -11.81 -6.42
C LYS A 121 -3.97 -11.22 -6.93
N ARG A 122 -4.03 -10.89 -8.21
CA ARG A 122 -5.23 -10.35 -8.85
C ARG A 122 -6.41 -11.31 -8.74
N HIS A 123 -7.59 -10.75 -8.49
CA HIS A 123 -8.82 -11.53 -8.43
C HIS A 123 -9.37 -11.70 -9.85
N PRO A 124 -9.74 -12.92 -10.31
CA PRO A 124 -10.20 -13.14 -11.69
C PRO A 124 -11.40 -12.27 -12.10
N LYS A 125 -12.27 -11.94 -11.14
CA LYS A 125 -13.44 -11.07 -11.36
C LYS A 125 -13.12 -9.57 -11.41
N ALA A 126 -11.90 -9.14 -11.06
CA ALA A 126 -11.54 -7.73 -11.23
C ALA A 126 -11.51 -7.39 -12.72
N GLY A 127 -10.94 -8.27 -13.54
CA GLY A 127 -10.86 -8.05 -14.99
C GLY A 127 -9.89 -6.94 -15.39
N TRP A 128 -9.05 -6.49 -14.46
CA TRP A 128 -7.99 -5.49 -14.66
C TRP A 128 -6.75 -5.80 -13.80
#